data_AF-A0A1F4DGX8-F1
#
_entry.id   AF-A0A1F4DGX8-F1
#
_cell.length_a   1.000
_cell.length_b   1.000
_cell.length_c   1.000
_cell.angle_alpha   90.00
_cell.angle_beta   90.00
_cell.angle_gamma   90.00
#
_symmetry.space_group_name_H-M   'P 1'
#
loop_
_entity.id
_entity.type
_entity.pdbx_description
1 polymer ?
#
loop_
_entity_poly.entity_id
_entity_poly.type
_entity_poly.pdbx_seq_one_letter_code
_entity_poly.pdbx_strand_id
1 'polypeptide(L)'
;MTHCIPSSTHSQREQPSAHQVITRHNGLIFYGLAAASFLETAIPLHADALLSIFADDHDMRHWIEQSWWPVKAEHARETRAYVEAMWPEFDWSSAYGEFYETYRPLVCSGRAGLQPAREALARSVAAVQAAAFYRCLGTAADDPGLRRLLYGMSGEEGAHFDCFRRAFELHDRRDRLGLLTTYRTIVTCATRARDVDVQLAFSRLGAPHWYGSAPFPELEYRDFVLRMREVIRRHLPLGPAMRVLFRPWLRARRLPLRPAPTAAQGGSRPPAAPRMQLGASLR
;
A
#
# COMPACT_ATOMS: atom_id res chain seq x y z
N MET A 1 -55.67 26.14 -15.37
CA MET A 1 -54.31 26.58 -14.96
C MET A 1 -54.01 25.92 -13.63
N THR A 2 -53.36 24.76 -13.67
CA THR A 2 -53.05 23.96 -12.48
C THR A 2 -51.55 24.10 -12.25
N HIS A 3 -51.17 24.88 -11.24
CA HIS A 3 -49.77 25.06 -10.85
C HIS A 3 -49.28 23.78 -10.15
N CYS A 4 -48.46 23.00 -10.83
CA CYS A 4 -47.62 21.99 -10.21
C CYS A 4 -46.41 22.67 -9.56
N ILE A 5 -46.33 22.61 -8.23
CA ILE A 5 -45.13 22.97 -7.47
C ILE A 5 -44.15 21.78 -7.60
N PRO A 6 -42.88 21.99 -8.00
CA PRO A 6 -41.90 20.91 -7.99
C PRO A 6 -41.45 20.65 -6.55
N SER A 7 -41.76 19.45 -6.06
CA SER A 7 -41.22 18.92 -4.80
C SER A 7 -39.70 18.84 -4.90
N SER A 8 -39.02 19.69 -4.13
CA SER A 8 -37.57 19.69 -4.00
C SER A 8 -37.14 18.42 -3.26
N THR A 9 -36.48 17.50 -3.96
CA THR A 9 -35.76 16.37 -3.39
C THR A 9 -34.56 16.88 -2.61
N HIS A 10 -34.78 17.17 -1.33
CA HIS A 10 -33.70 17.34 -0.37
C HIS A 10 -32.99 15.99 -0.23
N SER A 11 -31.80 15.87 -0.81
CA SER A 11 -30.88 14.76 -0.55
C SER A 11 -30.59 14.76 0.95
N GLN A 12 -31.27 13.89 1.70
CA GLN A 12 -30.97 13.64 3.10
C GLN A 12 -29.55 13.07 3.15
N ARG A 13 -28.58 13.89 3.58
CA ARG A 13 -27.27 13.35 3.98
C ARG A 13 -27.53 12.46 5.19
N GLU A 14 -27.52 11.15 4.97
CA GLU A 14 -27.55 10.18 6.07
C GLU A 14 -26.45 10.52 7.07
N GLN A 15 -26.81 10.58 8.35
CA GLN A 15 -25.83 10.83 9.39
C GLN A 15 -24.86 9.64 9.48
N PRO A 16 -23.55 9.87 9.62
CA PRO A 16 -22.59 8.79 9.75
C PRO A 16 -22.89 7.95 11.00
N SER A 17 -22.88 6.64 10.84
CA SER A 17 -23.07 5.70 11.96
C SER A 17 -21.94 5.83 12.99
N ALA A 18 -22.19 5.42 14.24
CA ALA A 18 -21.18 5.44 15.29
C ALA A 18 -19.88 4.69 14.91
N HIS A 19 -20.02 3.57 14.17
CA HIS A 19 -18.87 2.80 13.68
C HIS A 19 -18.03 3.55 12.64
N GLN A 20 -18.66 4.35 11.77
CA GLN A 20 -17.97 5.20 10.81
C GLN A 20 -17.24 6.35 11.52
N VAL A 21 -17.83 6.94 12.57
CA VAL A 21 -17.15 7.95 13.39
C VAL A 21 -15.89 7.39 14.07
N ILE A 22 -15.98 6.19 14.67
CA ILE A 22 -14.83 5.52 15.28
C ILE A 22 -13.75 5.24 14.22
N THR A 23 -14.15 4.68 13.08
CA THR A 23 -13.23 4.37 11.96
C THR A 23 -12.52 5.62 11.46
N ARG A 24 -13.23 6.74 11.32
CA ARG A 24 -12.69 8.00 10.84
C ARG A 24 -11.57 8.55 11.72
N HIS A 25 -11.61 8.30 13.03
CA HIS A 25 -10.56 8.74 13.98
C HIS A 25 -9.50 7.66 14.24
N ASN A 26 -9.56 6.53 13.52
CA ASN A 26 -8.61 5.44 13.68
C ASN A 26 -7.50 5.52 12.62
N GLY A 27 -6.39 6.19 12.98
CA GLY A 27 -5.23 6.34 12.10
C GLY A 27 -4.65 5.02 11.59
N LEU A 28 -4.69 3.94 12.37
CA LEU A 28 -4.22 2.62 11.91
C LEU A 28 -5.02 2.13 10.70
N ILE A 29 -6.34 2.36 10.72
CA ILE A 29 -7.24 1.98 9.63
C ILE A 29 -7.02 2.87 8.42
N PHE A 30 -6.91 4.19 8.61
CA PHE A 30 -6.58 5.11 7.51
C PHE A 30 -5.29 4.70 6.81
N TYR A 31 -4.17 4.61 7.53
CA TYR A 31 -2.88 4.32 6.91
C TYR A 31 -2.84 2.95 6.26
N GLY A 32 -3.48 1.94 6.88
CA GLY A 32 -3.56 0.59 6.33
C GLY A 32 -4.39 0.53 5.05
N LEU A 33 -5.57 1.16 5.05
CA LEU A 33 -6.50 1.13 3.92
C LEU A 33 -6.01 1.99 2.76
N ALA A 34 -5.49 3.20 3.02
CA ALA A 34 -5.00 4.08 1.98
C ALA A 34 -3.72 3.52 1.33
N ALA A 35 -2.81 2.90 2.11
CA ALA A 35 -1.66 2.19 1.54
C ALA A 35 -2.08 1.00 0.68
N ALA A 36 -3.08 0.23 1.13
CA ALA A 36 -3.67 -0.85 0.33
C ALA A 36 -4.27 -0.32 -0.96
N SER A 37 -5.01 0.79 -0.90
CA SER A 37 -5.64 1.42 -2.07
C SER A 37 -4.60 1.86 -3.11
N PHE A 38 -3.47 2.42 -2.69
CA PHE A 38 -2.38 2.78 -3.60
C PHE A 38 -1.77 1.55 -4.26
N LEU A 39 -1.48 0.51 -3.47
CA LEU A 39 -0.86 -0.71 -3.98
C LEU A 39 -1.78 -1.45 -4.95
N GLU A 40 -3.06 -1.60 -4.61
CA GLU A 40 -4.07 -2.22 -5.47
C GLU A 40 -4.25 -1.42 -6.78
N THR A 41 -4.29 -0.08 -6.72
CA THR A 41 -4.36 0.75 -7.94
C THR A 41 -3.10 0.63 -8.81
N ALA A 42 -1.96 0.29 -8.21
CA ALA A 42 -0.70 0.11 -8.93
C ALA A 42 -0.45 -1.34 -9.37
N ILE A 43 -1.26 -2.32 -8.95
CA ILE A 43 -1.14 -3.72 -9.40
C ILE A 43 -1.12 -3.85 -10.93
N PRO A 44 -1.87 -3.03 -11.69
CA PRO A 44 -1.77 -2.99 -13.13
C PRO A 44 -0.37 -2.90 -13.73
N LEU A 45 0.57 -2.25 -13.06
CA LEU A 45 1.98 -2.18 -13.49
C LEU A 45 2.64 -3.56 -13.61
N HIS A 46 2.05 -4.59 -13.02
CA HIS A 46 2.53 -5.96 -13.09
C HIS A 46 1.87 -6.79 -14.19
N ALA A 47 0.71 -6.40 -14.71
CA ALA A 47 -0.10 -7.25 -15.59
C ALA A 47 0.63 -7.57 -16.90
N ASP A 48 1.18 -6.56 -17.58
CA ASP A 48 1.93 -6.75 -18.83
C ASP A 48 3.15 -7.65 -18.62
N ALA A 49 3.84 -7.50 -17.49
CA ALA A 49 4.98 -8.33 -17.16
C ALA A 49 4.57 -9.79 -16.91
N LEU A 50 3.42 -10.02 -16.25
CA LEU A 50 2.91 -11.36 -16.04
C LEU A 50 2.51 -12.03 -17.36
N LEU A 51 1.82 -11.30 -18.25
CA LEU A 51 1.44 -11.82 -19.57
C LEU A 51 2.68 -12.18 -20.41
N SER A 52 3.75 -11.39 -20.31
CA SER A 52 5.01 -11.68 -20.97
C SER A 52 5.74 -12.88 -20.37
N ILE A 53 5.77 -13.03 -19.04
CA ILE A 53 6.44 -14.16 -18.36
C ILE A 53 5.70 -15.47 -18.64
N PHE A 54 4.37 -15.44 -18.66
CA PHE A 54 3.53 -16.61 -18.91
C PHE A 54 3.11 -16.73 -20.38
N ALA A 55 3.92 -16.21 -21.33
CA ALA A 55 3.57 -16.16 -22.75
C ALA A 55 3.13 -17.51 -23.33
N ASP A 56 3.79 -18.60 -22.90
CA ASP A 56 3.58 -19.98 -23.33
C ASP A 56 2.53 -20.75 -22.50
N ASP A 57 1.95 -20.13 -21.47
CA ASP A 57 0.92 -20.71 -20.62
C ASP A 57 -0.43 -20.04 -20.91
N HIS A 58 -1.15 -20.60 -21.87
CA HIS A 58 -2.44 -20.07 -22.32
C HIS A 58 -3.47 -20.00 -21.19
N ASP A 59 -3.52 -21.03 -20.33
CA ASP A 59 -4.49 -21.08 -19.23
C ASP A 59 -4.20 -19.99 -18.19
N MET A 60 -2.93 -19.79 -17.86
CA MET A 60 -2.51 -18.74 -16.95
C MET A 60 -2.79 -17.35 -17.51
N ARG A 61 -2.51 -17.11 -18.80
CA ARG A 61 -2.82 -15.84 -19.46
C ARG A 61 -4.32 -15.55 -19.48
N HIS A 62 -5.11 -16.54 -19.88
CA HIS A 62 -6.56 -16.42 -19.88
C HIS A 62 -7.10 -16.11 -18.49
N TRP A 63 -6.60 -16.79 -17.45
CA TRP A 63 -6.97 -16.50 -16.06
C TRP A 63 -6.52 -15.09 -15.61
N ILE A 64 -5.32 -14.65 -16.00
CA ILE A 64 -4.83 -13.29 -15.71
C ILE A 64 -5.80 -12.25 -16.28
N GLU A 65 -6.17 -12.38 -17.56
CA GLU A 65 -6.98 -11.41 -18.29
C GLU A 65 -8.46 -11.44 -17.86
N GLN A 66 -9.03 -12.64 -17.68
CA GLN A 66 -10.47 -12.82 -17.48
C GLN A 66 -10.89 -12.89 -16.01
N SER A 67 -9.96 -13.07 -15.09
CA SER A 67 -10.30 -13.26 -13.67
C SER A 67 -9.44 -12.41 -12.74
N TRP A 68 -8.13 -12.60 -12.74
CA TRP A 68 -7.26 -11.89 -11.81
C TRP A 68 -7.30 -10.37 -12.02
N TRP A 69 -7.13 -9.91 -13.26
CA TRP A 69 -7.13 -8.48 -13.56
C TRP A 69 -8.45 -7.77 -13.20
N PRO A 70 -9.64 -8.25 -13.61
CA PRO A 70 -10.91 -7.61 -13.23
C PRO A 70 -11.10 -7.51 -11.71
N VAL A 71 -10.75 -8.56 -10.95
CA VAL A 71 -10.83 -8.55 -9.49
C VAL A 71 -9.91 -7.49 -8.89
N LYS A 72 -8.68 -7.38 -9.40
CA LYS A 72 -7.72 -6.36 -8.94
C LYS A 72 -8.14 -4.93 -9.27
N ALA A 73 -8.74 -4.71 -10.43
CA ALA A 73 -9.32 -3.42 -10.79
C ALA A 73 -10.47 -3.03 -9.85
N GLU A 74 -11.30 -4.01 -9.45
CA GLU A 74 -12.38 -3.79 -8.51
C GLU A 74 -11.87 -3.46 -7.10
N HIS A 75 -10.86 -4.19 -6.59
CA HIS A 75 -10.18 -3.87 -5.33
C HIS A 75 -9.67 -2.43 -5.30
N ALA A 76 -9.00 -1.99 -6.37
CA ALA A 76 -8.52 -0.62 -6.50
C ALA A 76 -9.67 0.38 -6.43
N ARG A 77 -10.75 0.14 -7.18
CA ARG A 77 -11.94 0.99 -7.21
C ARG A 77 -12.62 1.10 -5.84
N GLU A 78 -12.88 -0.04 -5.20
CA GLU A 78 -13.62 -0.09 -3.92
C GLU A 78 -12.82 0.50 -2.77
N THR A 79 -11.53 0.18 -2.65
CA THR A 79 -10.67 0.73 -1.60
C THR A 79 -10.47 2.24 -1.76
N ARG A 80 -10.28 2.72 -3.00
CA ARG A 80 -10.20 4.16 -3.28
C ARG A 80 -11.50 4.86 -2.89
N ALA A 81 -12.63 4.36 -3.38
CA ALA A 81 -13.94 4.95 -3.11
C ALA A 81 -14.22 4.99 -1.60
N TYR A 82 -13.84 3.94 -0.86
CA TYR A 82 -13.99 3.92 0.58
C TYR A 82 -13.13 4.99 1.26
N VAL A 83 -11.86 5.15 0.86
CA VAL A 83 -10.96 6.18 1.43
C VAL A 83 -11.49 7.59 1.14
N GLU A 84 -11.86 7.88 -0.11
CA GLU A 84 -12.38 9.20 -0.51
C GLU A 84 -13.71 9.52 0.19
N ALA A 85 -14.56 8.52 0.45
CA ALA A 85 -15.81 8.70 1.19
C ALA A 85 -15.59 8.91 2.70
N MET A 86 -14.64 8.19 3.31
CA MET A 86 -14.39 8.23 4.76
C MET A 86 -13.53 9.42 5.18
N TRP A 87 -12.60 9.85 4.33
CA TRP A 87 -11.67 10.96 4.54
C TRP A 87 -11.65 11.89 3.31
N PRO A 88 -12.75 12.62 3.03
CA PRO A 88 -12.83 13.53 1.89
C PRO A 88 -11.82 14.69 1.96
N GLU A 89 -11.24 14.95 3.13
CA GLU A 89 -10.18 15.95 3.32
C GLU A 89 -8.80 15.46 2.89
N PHE A 90 -8.63 14.17 2.58
CA PHE A 90 -7.39 13.62 2.04
C PHE A 90 -7.42 13.65 0.51
N ASP A 91 -6.47 14.36 -0.11
CA ASP A 91 -6.28 14.37 -1.56
C ASP A 91 -5.64 13.08 -2.04
N TRP A 92 -6.46 12.04 -2.16
CA TRP A 92 -6.03 10.73 -2.59
C TRP A 92 -5.32 10.77 -3.96
N SER A 93 -5.83 11.57 -4.89
CA SER A 93 -5.32 11.61 -6.27
C SER A 93 -3.93 12.23 -6.35
N SER A 94 -3.70 13.34 -5.64
CA SER A 94 -2.38 13.97 -5.53
C SER A 94 -1.37 13.02 -4.88
N ALA A 95 -1.73 12.43 -3.73
CA ALA A 95 -0.87 11.52 -3.00
C ALA A 95 -0.53 10.24 -3.80
N TYR A 96 -1.51 9.67 -4.50
CA TYR A 96 -1.30 8.52 -5.37
C TYR A 96 -0.39 8.88 -6.56
N GLY A 97 -0.54 10.06 -7.16
CA GLY A 97 0.32 10.52 -8.25
C GLY A 97 1.80 10.53 -7.86
N GLU A 98 2.14 11.08 -6.69
CA GLU A 98 3.52 11.08 -6.17
C GLU A 98 4.03 9.66 -5.86
N PHE A 99 3.17 8.83 -5.27
CA PHE A 99 3.48 7.42 -5.02
C PHE A 99 3.80 6.71 -6.34
N TYR A 100 2.94 6.86 -7.34
CA TYR A 100 3.02 6.18 -8.63
C TYR A 100 4.31 6.52 -9.38
N GLU A 101 4.69 7.80 -9.45
CA GLU A 101 5.93 8.21 -10.13
C GLU A 101 7.18 7.61 -9.46
N THR A 102 7.17 7.45 -8.14
CA THR A 102 8.28 6.81 -7.43
C THR A 102 8.22 5.28 -7.55
N TYR A 103 7.02 4.69 -7.56
CA TYR A 103 6.80 3.26 -7.49
C TYR A 103 6.96 2.55 -8.83
N ARG A 104 6.47 3.16 -9.92
CA ARG A 104 6.53 2.61 -11.29
C ARG A 104 7.93 2.08 -11.68
N PRO A 105 9.03 2.86 -11.56
CA PRO A 105 10.36 2.37 -11.94
C PRO A 105 10.83 1.20 -11.07
N LEU A 106 10.43 1.14 -9.79
CA LEU A 106 10.76 0.04 -8.88
C LEU A 106 10.08 -1.27 -9.25
N VAL A 107 8.92 -1.20 -9.91
CA VAL A 107 8.15 -2.34 -10.37
C VAL A 107 8.63 -2.83 -11.73
N CYS A 108 8.82 -1.90 -12.68
CA CYS A 108 9.17 -2.23 -14.06
C CYS A 108 10.62 -2.71 -14.21
N SER A 109 11.53 -2.28 -13.32
CA SER A 109 12.94 -2.67 -13.38
C SER A 109 13.16 -4.13 -12.96
N GLY A 110 13.96 -4.87 -13.73
CA GLY A 110 14.49 -6.19 -13.33
C GLY A 110 13.54 -7.38 -13.45
N ARG A 111 12.43 -7.25 -14.20
CA ARG A 111 11.47 -8.33 -14.46
C ARG A 111 11.69 -9.09 -15.77
N ALA A 112 12.48 -8.54 -16.68
CA ALA A 112 12.80 -9.20 -17.95
C ALA A 112 13.58 -10.50 -17.70
N GLY A 113 13.16 -11.60 -18.35
CA GLY A 113 13.84 -12.89 -18.28
C GLY A 113 13.66 -13.65 -16.97
N LEU A 114 12.68 -13.28 -16.13
CA LEU A 114 12.33 -14.08 -14.96
C LEU A 114 11.68 -15.40 -15.37
N GLN A 115 12.08 -16.48 -14.70
CA GLN A 115 11.51 -17.81 -14.85
C GLN A 115 10.03 -17.83 -14.37
N PRO A 116 9.10 -18.44 -15.13
CA PRO A 116 7.69 -18.53 -14.75
C PRO A 116 7.46 -19.10 -13.35
N ALA A 117 8.17 -20.15 -12.96
CA ALA A 117 8.05 -20.72 -11.62
C ALA A 117 8.41 -19.72 -10.53
N ARG A 118 9.48 -18.94 -10.74
CA ARG A 118 9.96 -17.96 -9.76
C ARG A 118 8.97 -16.80 -9.60
N GLU A 119 8.38 -16.32 -10.70
CA GLU A 119 7.35 -15.27 -10.63
C GLU A 119 6.07 -15.80 -9.99
N ALA A 120 5.63 -17.02 -10.34
CA ALA A 120 4.46 -17.66 -9.73
C ALA A 120 4.64 -17.83 -8.20
N LEU A 121 5.84 -18.21 -7.75
CA LEU A 121 6.16 -18.26 -6.32
C LEU A 121 6.12 -16.87 -5.67
N ALA A 122 6.69 -15.85 -6.32
CA ALA A 122 6.66 -14.48 -5.82
C ALA A 122 5.21 -13.96 -5.67
N ARG A 123 4.35 -14.26 -6.65
CA ARG A 123 2.92 -13.91 -6.63
C ARG A 123 2.13 -14.69 -5.59
N SER A 124 2.46 -15.96 -5.37
CA SER A 124 1.89 -16.75 -4.27
C SER A 124 2.19 -16.13 -2.91
N VAL A 125 3.43 -15.66 -2.70
CA VAL A 125 3.83 -14.95 -1.47
C VAL A 125 3.05 -13.65 -1.31
N ALA A 126 2.96 -12.85 -2.38
CA ALA A 126 2.22 -11.59 -2.37
C ALA A 126 0.73 -11.79 -2.04
N ALA A 127 0.08 -12.77 -2.67
CA ALA A 127 -1.33 -13.09 -2.44
C ALA A 127 -1.59 -13.51 -0.99
N VAL A 128 -0.76 -14.39 -0.39
CA VAL A 128 -0.91 -14.77 1.02
C VAL A 128 -0.69 -13.59 1.96
N GLN A 129 0.29 -12.73 1.66
CA GLN A 129 0.53 -11.53 2.47
C GLN A 129 -0.63 -10.54 2.39
N ALA A 130 -1.17 -10.29 1.20
CA ALA A 130 -2.32 -9.43 0.99
C ALA A 130 -3.57 -10.00 1.68
N ALA A 131 -3.85 -11.29 1.51
CA ALA A 131 -4.97 -11.97 2.18
C ALA A 131 -4.92 -11.79 3.71
N ALA A 132 -3.78 -12.05 4.31
CA ALA A 132 -3.60 -11.91 5.75
C ALA A 132 -3.60 -10.44 6.20
N PHE A 133 -3.08 -9.51 5.39
CA PHE A 133 -3.14 -8.08 5.67
C PHE A 133 -4.59 -7.58 5.71
N TYR A 134 -5.40 -7.89 4.69
CA TYR A 134 -6.82 -7.50 4.65
C TYR A 134 -7.62 -8.13 5.78
N ARG A 135 -7.37 -9.41 6.09
CA ARG A 135 -8.00 -10.06 7.24
C ARG A 135 -7.65 -9.36 8.55
N CYS A 136 -6.39 -8.99 8.76
CA CYS A 136 -5.96 -8.29 9.97
C CYS A 136 -6.59 -6.90 10.05
N LEU A 137 -6.56 -6.14 8.95
CA LEU A 137 -7.12 -4.80 8.89
C LEU A 137 -8.65 -4.81 9.09
N GLY A 138 -9.36 -5.75 8.46
CA GLY A 138 -10.80 -5.93 8.65
C GLY A 138 -11.18 -6.36 10.06
N THR A 139 -10.31 -7.09 10.75
CA THR A 139 -10.52 -7.46 12.17
C THR A 139 -10.30 -6.27 13.11
N ALA A 140 -9.42 -5.33 12.73
CA ALA A 140 -9.18 -4.10 13.47
C ALA A 140 -10.19 -2.99 13.16
N ALA A 141 -11.00 -3.14 12.10
CA ALA A 141 -11.97 -2.15 11.66
C ALA A 141 -13.32 -2.30 12.40
N ASP A 142 -13.81 -1.20 12.94
CA ASP A 142 -15.11 -1.15 13.63
C ASP A 142 -16.28 -1.02 12.66
N ASP A 143 -16.08 -0.40 11.48
CA ASP A 143 -17.12 -0.28 10.45
C ASP A 143 -17.46 -1.64 9.83
N PRO A 144 -18.72 -2.12 9.96
CA PRO A 144 -19.14 -3.37 9.34
C PRO A 144 -19.02 -3.37 7.81
N GLY A 145 -19.18 -2.21 7.15
CA GLY A 145 -19.01 -2.09 5.70
C GLY A 145 -17.57 -2.38 5.28
N LEU A 146 -16.62 -1.67 5.88
CA LEU A 146 -15.18 -1.86 5.66
C LEU A 146 -14.72 -3.28 5.97
N ARG A 147 -15.20 -3.83 7.09
CA ARG A 147 -14.87 -5.20 7.48
C ARG A 147 -15.32 -6.22 6.44
N ARG A 148 -16.54 -6.07 5.90
CA ARG A 148 -17.03 -6.95 4.82
C ARG A 148 -16.18 -6.82 3.56
N LEU A 149 -15.86 -5.60 3.15
CA LEU A 149 -14.98 -5.33 2.00
C LEU A 149 -13.64 -6.04 2.16
N LEU A 150 -12.93 -5.78 3.27
CA LEU A 150 -11.61 -6.35 3.53
C LEU A 150 -11.62 -7.87 3.69
N TYR A 151 -12.69 -8.46 4.24
CA TYR A 151 -12.82 -9.92 4.31
C TYR A 151 -13.12 -10.53 2.94
N GLY A 152 -13.89 -9.85 2.08
CA GLY A 152 -14.08 -10.25 0.68
C GLY A 152 -12.75 -10.28 -0.07
N MET A 153 -12.01 -9.16 -0.04
CA MET A 153 -10.68 -9.06 -0.62
C MET A 153 -9.73 -10.15 -0.08
N SER A 154 -9.76 -10.42 1.22
CA SER A 154 -8.96 -11.52 1.81
C SER A 154 -9.29 -12.88 1.23
N GLY A 155 -10.57 -13.15 0.90
CA GLY A 155 -10.99 -14.41 0.29
C GLY A 155 -10.52 -14.54 -1.16
N GLU A 156 -10.63 -13.45 -1.92
CA GLU A 156 -10.19 -13.39 -3.32
C GLU A 156 -8.66 -13.55 -3.44
N GLU A 157 -7.90 -12.93 -2.54
CA GLU A 157 -6.45 -13.17 -2.47
C GLU A 157 -6.09 -14.63 -2.12
N GLY A 158 -6.94 -15.33 -1.37
CA GLY A 158 -6.82 -16.77 -1.14
C GLY A 158 -6.98 -17.58 -2.43
N ALA A 159 -7.97 -17.23 -3.25
CA ALA A 159 -8.18 -17.86 -4.56
C ALA A 159 -7.02 -17.54 -5.54
N HIS A 160 -6.52 -16.30 -5.52
CA HIS A 160 -5.33 -15.91 -6.28
C HIS A 160 -4.10 -16.73 -5.88
N PHE A 161 -3.88 -16.94 -4.58
CA PHE A 161 -2.81 -17.81 -4.09
C PHE A 161 -2.92 -19.23 -4.67
N ASP A 162 -4.11 -19.81 -4.68
CA ASP A 162 -4.29 -21.16 -5.22
C ASP A 162 -3.93 -21.27 -6.71
N CYS A 163 -4.33 -20.29 -7.52
CA CYS A 163 -3.94 -20.25 -8.94
C CYS A 163 -2.43 -20.08 -9.11
N PHE A 164 -1.81 -19.10 -8.44
CA PHE A 164 -0.37 -18.88 -8.53
C PHE A 164 0.45 -20.06 -8.00
N ARG A 165 -0.04 -20.75 -6.96
CA ARG A 165 0.60 -21.96 -6.43
C ARG A 165 0.56 -23.09 -7.46
N ARG A 166 -0.58 -23.31 -8.12
CA ARG A 166 -0.68 -24.32 -9.19
C ARG A 166 0.23 -23.99 -10.37
N ALA A 167 0.31 -22.71 -10.76
CA ALA A 167 1.24 -22.26 -11.79
C ALA A 167 2.69 -22.52 -11.36
N PHE A 168 3.05 -22.23 -10.10
CA PHE A 168 4.37 -22.56 -9.56
C PHE A 168 4.66 -24.06 -9.67
N GLU A 169 3.75 -24.92 -9.20
CA GLU A 169 3.90 -26.39 -9.25
C GLU A 169 4.01 -26.93 -10.68
N LEU A 170 3.35 -26.30 -11.65
CA LEU A 170 3.42 -26.66 -13.07
C LEU A 170 4.79 -26.30 -13.67
N HIS A 171 5.20 -25.04 -13.49
CA HIS A 171 6.42 -24.49 -14.11
C HIS A 171 7.69 -24.97 -13.42
N ASP A 172 7.67 -25.22 -12.11
CA ASP A 172 8.84 -25.69 -11.35
C ASP A 172 9.31 -27.08 -11.80
N ARG A 173 8.44 -27.90 -12.41
CA ARG A 173 8.84 -29.17 -13.04
C ARG A 173 9.88 -28.96 -14.16
N ARG A 174 9.81 -27.81 -14.84
CA ARG A 174 10.71 -27.40 -15.93
C ARG A 174 11.85 -26.54 -15.40
N ASP A 175 11.53 -25.50 -14.62
CA ASP A 175 12.49 -24.51 -14.13
C ASP A 175 13.40 -25.06 -13.02
N ARG A 176 12.93 -26.07 -12.26
CA ARG A 176 13.64 -26.78 -11.19
C ARG A 176 14.30 -25.83 -10.19
N LEU A 177 13.50 -24.96 -9.56
CA LEU A 177 14.01 -24.02 -8.57
C LEU A 177 14.61 -24.79 -7.39
N GLY A 178 15.90 -24.59 -7.16
CA GLY A 178 16.56 -25.13 -5.97
C GLY A 178 16.00 -24.52 -4.69
N LEU A 179 16.05 -25.28 -3.59
CA LEU A 179 15.56 -24.88 -2.26
C LEU A 179 16.08 -23.51 -1.80
N LEU A 180 17.34 -23.19 -2.11
CA LEU A 180 17.94 -21.88 -1.78
C LEU A 180 17.28 -20.74 -2.56
N THR A 181 17.00 -20.93 -3.85
CA THR A 181 16.34 -19.93 -4.70
C THR A 181 14.89 -19.71 -4.26
N THR A 182 14.18 -20.80 -3.95
CA THR A 182 12.82 -20.76 -3.39
C THR A 182 12.79 -19.98 -2.08
N TYR A 183 13.65 -20.33 -1.11
CA TYR A 183 13.73 -19.64 0.18
C TYR A 183 14.10 -18.16 0.02
N ARG A 184 15.11 -17.84 -0.81
CA ARG A 184 15.51 -16.45 -1.09
C ARG A 184 14.36 -15.66 -1.70
N THR A 185 13.61 -16.24 -2.63
CA THR A 185 12.46 -15.58 -3.26
C THR A 185 11.41 -15.23 -2.21
N ILE A 186 11.03 -16.19 -1.36
CA ILE A 186 10.07 -15.97 -0.27
C ILE A 186 10.51 -14.84 0.66
N VAL A 187 11.76 -14.88 1.14
CA VAL A 187 12.26 -13.87 2.09
C VAL A 187 12.37 -12.49 1.45
N THR A 188 12.85 -12.41 0.20
CA THR A 188 12.97 -11.15 -0.53
C THR A 188 11.61 -10.51 -0.77
N CYS A 189 10.64 -11.27 -1.28
CA CYS A 189 9.27 -10.79 -1.50
C CYS A 189 8.64 -10.32 -0.18
N ALA A 190 8.75 -11.14 0.87
CA ALA A 190 8.18 -10.81 2.17
C ALA A 190 8.75 -9.51 2.76
N THR A 191 10.07 -9.32 2.62
CA THR A 191 10.78 -8.14 3.13
C THR A 191 10.44 -6.91 2.30
N ARG A 192 10.44 -7.03 0.97
CA ARG A 192 10.12 -5.94 0.04
C ARG A 192 8.70 -5.40 0.28
N ALA A 193 7.71 -6.27 0.46
CA ALA A 193 6.32 -5.86 0.67
C ALA A 193 6.20 -4.85 1.83
N ARG A 194 6.89 -5.09 2.95
CA ARG A 194 6.90 -4.16 4.09
C ARG A 194 7.85 -2.98 3.83
N ASP A 195 9.14 -3.26 3.62
CA ASP A 195 10.22 -2.27 3.71
C ASP A 195 10.35 -1.38 2.47
N VAL A 196 9.66 -1.71 1.38
CA VAL A 196 9.67 -0.93 0.15
C VAL A 196 8.25 -0.55 -0.22
N ASP A 197 7.39 -1.52 -0.51
CA ASP A 197 6.11 -1.26 -1.17
C ASP A 197 5.15 -0.52 -0.22
N VAL A 198 4.89 -1.08 0.98
CA VAL A 198 4.04 -0.43 2.00
C VAL A 198 4.70 0.81 2.58
N GLN A 199 6.02 0.80 2.83
CA GLN A 199 6.71 1.98 3.36
C GLN A 199 6.64 3.17 2.41
N LEU A 200 6.81 2.93 1.11
CA LEU A 200 6.70 3.99 0.10
C LEU A 200 5.27 4.51 0.01
N ALA A 201 4.25 3.63 -0.03
CA ALA A 201 2.86 4.05 -0.01
C ALA A 201 2.56 4.90 1.23
N PHE A 202 2.96 4.43 2.41
CA PHE A 202 2.78 5.13 3.68
C PHE A 202 3.41 6.53 3.69
N SER A 203 4.61 6.68 3.11
CA SER A 203 5.31 7.97 3.07
C SER A 203 4.55 9.07 2.33
N ARG A 204 3.53 8.71 1.54
CA ARG A 204 2.67 9.64 0.78
C ARG A 204 1.31 9.90 1.43
N LEU A 205 1.04 9.34 2.61
CA LEU A 205 -0.26 9.46 3.29
C LEU A 205 -0.33 10.61 4.32
N GLY A 206 0.79 11.31 4.54
CA GLY A 206 0.87 12.47 5.42
C GLY A 206 0.68 13.81 4.68
N ALA A 207 1.09 14.90 5.32
CA ALA A 207 1.18 16.21 4.67
C ALA A 207 2.07 16.15 3.40
N PRO A 208 1.79 16.96 2.35
CA PRO A 208 0.82 18.06 2.28
C PRO A 208 -0.59 17.66 1.78
N HIS A 209 -0.89 16.36 1.65
CA HIS A 209 -2.09 15.87 0.96
C HIS A 209 -3.39 15.96 1.79
N TRP A 210 -3.41 16.77 2.85
CA TRP A 210 -4.58 16.98 3.69
C TRP A 210 -5.07 18.42 3.58
N TYR A 211 -6.35 18.59 3.25
CA TYR A 211 -7.07 19.85 3.34
C TYR A 211 -7.42 20.12 4.81
N GLY A 212 -6.49 20.74 5.53
CA GLY A 212 -6.59 20.96 6.97
C GLY A 212 -5.87 19.87 7.77
N SER A 213 -6.39 19.53 8.95
CA SER A 213 -5.78 18.53 9.82
C SER A 213 -6.49 17.18 9.69
N ALA A 214 -5.71 16.10 9.67
CA ALA A 214 -6.26 14.75 9.75
C ALA A 214 -7.06 14.56 11.07
N PRO A 215 -8.15 13.76 11.07
CA PRO A 215 -8.98 13.51 12.25
C PRO A 215 -8.33 12.57 13.29
N PHE A 216 -7.03 12.30 13.15
CA PHE A 216 -6.25 11.45 14.06
C PHE A 216 -4.82 11.99 14.14
N PRO A 217 -4.08 11.69 15.22
CA PRO A 217 -2.66 12.01 15.28
C PRO A 217 -1.89 11.32 14.15
N GLU A 218 -0.93 12.01 13.55
CA GLU A 218 -0.03 11.42 12.55
C GLU A 218 0.70 10.21 13.16
N LEU A 219 0.75 9.10 12.41
CA LEU A 219 1.54 7.94 12.80
C LEU A 219 2.88 7.97 12.07
N GLU A 220 3.95 7.71 12.81
CA GLU A 220 5.22 7.34 12.20
C GLU A 220 5.14 5.91 11.63
N TYR A 221 5.86 5.64 10.54
CA TYR A 221 5.83 4.33 9.88
C TYR A 221 6.20 3.18 10.83
N ARG A 222 7.16 3.43 11.72
CA ARG A 222 7.58 2.45 12.74
C ARG A 222 6.42 2.09 13.68
N ASP A 223 5.62 3.08 14.10
CA ASP A 223 4.50 2.86 15.01
C ASP A 223 3.35 2.15 14.29
N PHE A 224 3.09 2.49 13.03
CA PHE A 224 2.18 1.74 12.17
C PHE A 224 2.56 0.25 12.10
N VAL A 225 3.83 -0.06 11.82
CA VAL A 225 4.31 -1.45 11.76
C VAL A 225 4.19 -2.15 13.12
N LEU A 226 4.49 -1.46 14.22
CA LEU A 226 4.36 -2.04 15.57
C LEU A 226 2.90 -2.35 15.93
N ARG A 227 1.95 -1.47 15.57
CA ARG A 227 0.52 -1.70 15.77
C ARG A 227 0.01 -2.83 14.87
N MET A 228 0.34 -2.83 13.59
CA MET A 228 -0.01 -3.93 12.67
C MET A 228 0.57 -5.27 13.12
N ARG A 229 1.80 -5.29 13.65
CA ARG A 229 2.40 -6.48 14.23
C ARG A 229 1.55 -7.05 15.36
N GLU A 230 1.00 -6.21 16.24
CA GLU A 230 0.16 -6.69 17.34
C GLU A 230 -1.14 -7.29 16.82
N VAL A 231 -1.78 -6.65 15.84
CA VAL A 231 -2.96 -7.18 15.15
C VAL A 231 -2.65 -8.55 14.52
N ILE A 232 -1.54 -8.64 13.76
CA ILE A 232 -1.11 -9.89 13.11
C ILE A 232 -0.88 -11.00 14.14
N ARG A 233 -0.22 -10.69 15.27
CA ARG A 233 0.06 -11.68 16.32
C ARG A 233 -1.21 -12.19 17.00
N ARG A 234 -2.21 -11.33 17.15
CA ARG A 234 -3.46 -11.66 17.83
C ARG A 234 -4.43 -12.43 16.95
N HIS A 235 -4.42 -12.17 15.65
CA HIS A 235 -5.49 -12.62 14.76
C HIS A 235 -5.05 -13.58 13.65
N LEU A 236 -3.74 -13.74 13.41
CA LEU A 236 -3.23 -14.67 12.40
C LEU A 236 -2.67 -15.95 13.04
N PRO A 237 -3.06 -17.16 12.59
CA PRO A 237 -2.44 -18.39 13.05
C PRO A 237 -1.00 -18.50 12.51
N LEU A 238 -0.03 -18.13 13.35
CA LEU A 238 1.39 -18.09 12.98
C LEU A 238 2.07 -19.47 13.06
N GLY A 239 1.66 -20.39 12.19
CA GLY A 239 2.40 -21.63 11.91
C GLY A 239 3.79 -21.36 11.29
N PRO A 240 4.66 -22.38 11.13
CA PRO A 240 6.04 -22.19 10.69
C PRO A 240 6.19 -21.42 9.36
N ALA A 241 5.39 -21.77 8.35
CA ALA A 241 5.40 -21.09 7.04
C ALA A 241 4.96 -19.62 7.16
N MET A 242 3.88 -19.36 7.90
CA MET A 242 3.37 -18.01 8.12
C MET A 242 4.38 -17.13 8.89
N ARG A 243 5.16 -17.70 9.81
CA ARG A 243 6.24 -16.98 10.50
C ARG A 243 7.36 -16.55 9.56
N VAL A 244 7.65 -17.31 8.49
CA VAL A 244 8.65 -16.91 7.48
C VAL A 244 8.09 -15.76 6.65
N LEU A 245 6.85 -15.89 6.14
CA LEU A 245 6.18 -14.86 5.33
C LEU A 245 5.99 -13.54 6.08
N PHE A 246 5.68 -13.61 7.38
CA PHE A 246 5.48 -12.43 8.22
C PHE A 246 6.70 -12.06 9.07
N ARG A 247 7.86 -12.72 8.85
CA ARG A 247 9.09 -12.43 9.61
C ARG A 247 9.46 -10.95 9.66
N PRO A 248 9.33 -10.16 8.57
CA PRO A 248 9.58 -8.73 8.61
C PRO A 248 8.65 -8.05 9.62
N TRP A 249 7.33 -8.18 9.47
CA TRP A 249 6.32 -7.65 10.40
C TRP A 249 6.57 -8.07 11.85
N LEU A 250 6.93 -9.33 12.10
CA LEU A 250 7.19 -9.86 13.44
C LEU A 250 8.51 -9.34 14.06
N ARG A 251 9.48 -8.89 13.24
CA ARG A 251 10.78 -8.34 13.66
C ARG A 251 10.86 -6.81 13.50
N ALA A 252 9.74 -6.11 13.69
CA ALA A 252 9.62 -4.65 13.60
C ALA A 252 10.67 -3.81 14.37
N ARG A 253 11.37 -4.39 15.36
CA ARG A 253 12.43 -3.73 16.15
C ARG A 253 13.64 -3.26 15.33
N ARG A 254 13.81 -3.69 14.08
CA ARG A 254 14.98 -3.37 13.23
C ARG A 254 14.72 -2.28 12.18
N LEU A 255 13.56 -1.63 12.18
CA LEU A 255 13.33 -0.48 11.31
C LEU A 255 14.24 0.67 11.75
N PRO A 256 15.03 1.30 10.85
CA PRO A 256 15.83 2.45 11.22
C PRO A 256 14.90 3.54 11.75
N LEU A 257 15.23 4.07 12.93
CA LEU A 257 14.67 5.35 13.37
C LEU A 257 15.10 6.39 12.34
N ARG A 258 14.14 7.14 11.79
CA ARG A 258 14.44 8.27 10.91
C ARG A 258 15.47 9.15 11.63
N PRO A 259 16.62 9.50 11.03
CA PRO A 259 17.45 10.54 11.60
C PRO A 259 16.61 11.83 11.64
N ALA A 260 16.66 12.55 12.77
CA ALA A 260 16.01 13.85 12.90
C ALA A 260 16.38 14.70 11.68
N PRO A 261 15.44 15.47 11.08
CA PRO A 261 15.78 16.36 9.99
C PRO A 261 16.91 17.26 10.50
N THR A 262 18.10 17.10 9.92
CA THR A 262 19.20 18.02 10.13
C THR A 262 18.67 19.36 9.71
N ALA A 263 18.51 20.27 10.68
CA ALA A 263 18.17 21.65 10.40
C ALA A 263 19.10 22.10 9.28
N ALA A 264 18.52 22.48 8.14
CA ALA A 264 19.24 23.16 7.10
C ALA A 264 19.96 24.31 7.80
N GLN A 265 21.28 24.23 7.88
CA GLN A 265 22.09 25.36 8.30
C GLN A 265 21.88 26.42 7.23
N GLY A 266 20.89 27.28 7.47
CA GLY A 266 20.74 28.54 6.79
C GLY A 266 22.03 29.31 7.04
N GLY A 267 22.90 29.33 6.04
CA GLY A 267 24.03 30.23 5.97
C GLY A 267 23.52 31.65 5.79
N SER A 268 22.97 32.25 6.83
CA SER A 268 22.81 33.70 6.93
C SER A 268 24.21 34.29 7.11
N ARG A 269 24.82 34.71 5.99
CA ARG A 269 26.00 35.55 6.00
C ARG A 269 25.60 36.89 6.63
N PRO A 270 26.26 37.36 7.71
CA PRO A 270 25.92 38.66 8.29
C PRO A 270 26.28 39.78 7.31
N PRO A 271 25.53 40.90 7.28
CA PRO A 271 25.89 42.05 6.46
C PRO A 271 27.23 42.63 6.96
N ALA A 272 28.13 42.91 6.02
CA ALA A 272 29.42 43.53 6.31
C ALA A 272 29.21 44.93 6.89
N ALA A 273 29.87 45.22 8.01
CA ALA A 273 29.88 46.53 8.64
C ALA A 273 30.50 47.59 7.68
N PRO A 274 30.00 48.83 7.69
CA PRO A 274 30.52 49.89 6.84
C PRO A 274 31.93 50.29 7.29
N ARG A 275 32.89 50.25 6.34
CA ARG A 275 34.24 50.78 6.53
C ARG A 275 34.17 52.30 6.61
N MET A 276 34.46 52.85 7.79
CA MET A 276 34.81 54.26 7.97
C MET A 276 36.06 54.57 7.13
N GLN A 277 35.92 55.43 6.12
CA GLN A 277 37.05 56.17 5.54
C GLN A 277 37.22 57.46 6.33
N LEU A 278 38.23 57.49 7.20
CA LEU A 278 38.81 58.71 7.74
C LEU A 278 39.89 59.18 6.77
N GLY A 279 39.84 60.48 6.46
CA GLY A 279 40.40 61.08 5.26
C GLY A 279 41.92 61.29 5.25
N ALA A 280 42.40 61.81 4.13
CA ALA A 280 43.36 62.92 4.11
C ALA A 280 43.36 63.58 2.72
N SER A 281 43.19 64.90 2.76
CA SER A 281 43.34 65.87 1.68
C SER A 281 44.81 65.96 1.23
N LEU A 282 45.06 66.30 -0.05
CA LEU A 282 45.97 67.38 -0.47
C LEU A 282 46.26 67.38 -1.99
N ARG A 283 46.03 68.57 -2.57
CA ARG A 283 46.46 69.15 -3.87
C ARG A 283 45.63 68.83 -5.10
#